data_AF-A0A956TX05-F1
#
_entry.id   AF-A0A956TX05-F1
#
_cell.length_a   1.000
_cell.length_b   1.000
_cell.length_c   1.000
_cell.angle_alpha   90.00
_cell.angle_beta   90.00
_cell.angle_gamma   90.00
#
_symmetry.space_group_name_H-M   'P 1'
#
loop_
_entity.id
_entity.type
_entity.pdbx_description
1 polymer ?
#
loop_
_entity_poly.entity_id
_entity_poly.type
_entity_poly.pdbx_seq_one_letter_code
_entity_poly.pdbx_strand_id
1 'polypeptide(L)'
;MMLPSMNRVKPLFATALCSSLLAGLFCALPPAPTAAQPYQWDDSMKGTVVSGLSYPNLVTDKESQRLRFVAFGDSGTGSVEQWKLAGQMEHLNKFYPFSLMLMLGDNIYPNGGQFYKYGAKRFREPYLNLYKGGVRLMPVLGDRDVALGYSKPMLDYYGMPAAYYDYTV
;
A
#
# COMPACT_ATOMS: atom_id res chain seq x y z
N MET A 1 62.22 -22.80 -41.12
CA MET A 1 62.41 -23.67 -42.31
C MET A 1 61.10 -24.44 -42.51
N MET A 2 60.67 -24.62 -43.77
CA MET A 2 59.35 -25.06 -44.27
C MET A 2 58.25 -23.98 -44.37
N LEU A 3 58.22 -23.33 -45.54
CA LEU A 3 56.98 -22.98 -46.26
C LEU A 3 56.62 -24.18 -47.15
N PRO A 4 55.33 -24.42 -47.44
CA PRO A 4 54.78 -23.97 -48.74
C PRO A 4 53.26 -23.64 -48.58
N SER A 5 52.44 -23.18 -49.52
CA SER A 5 52.48 -22.81 -50.94
C SER A 5 51.13 -22.09 -51.17
N MET A 6 51.13 -21.01 -51.96
CA MET A 6 49.92 -20.34 -52.41
C MET A 6 49.20 -21.18 -53.47
N ASN A 7 47.87 -21.26 -53.41
CA ASN A 7 47.04 -21.56 -54.58
C ASN A 7 45.92 -20.52 -54.71
N ARG A 8 45.99 -19.76 -55.81
CA ARG A 8 44.94 -18.88 -56.32
C ARG A 8 43.85 -19.73 -56.96
N VAL A 9 42.59 -19.47 -56.62
CA VAL A 9 41.44 -19.77 -57.48
C VAL A 9 40.51 -18.54 -57.51
N LYS A 10 39.96 -18.27 -58.69
CA LYS A 10 39.34 -17.04 -59.20
C LYS A 10 37.98 -16.69 -58.53
N PRO A 11 37.53 -15.42 -58.63
CA PRO A 11 36.30 -14.95 -57.99
C PRO A 11 35.06 -15.38 -58.79
N LEU A 12 34.03 -15.89 -58.11
CA LEU A 12 32.67 -15.93 -58.65
C LEU A 12 31.86 -14.83 -57.98
N PHE A 13 31.45 -13.86 -58.79
CA PHE A 13 30.39 -12.91 -58.45
C PHE A 13 29.10 -13.69 -58.22
N ALA A 14 28.55 -13.60 -57.01
CA ALA A 14 27.15 -13.90 -56.74
C ALA A 14 26.62 -12.78 -55.84
N THR A 15 26.06 -11.77 -56.49
CA THR A 15 25.18 -10.78 -55.86
C THR A 15 23.98 -11.49 -55.28
N ALA A 16 23.82 -11.46 -53.96
CA ALA A 16 22.54 -11.66 -53.31
C ALA A 16 22.41 -10.58 -52.24
N LEU A 17 21.66 -9.53 -52.58
CA LEU A 17 21.07 -8.61 -51.62
C LEU A 17 20.26 -9.43 -50.62
N CYS A 18 20.64 -9.37 -49.34
CA CYS A 18 19.72 -9.66 -48.26
C CYS A 18 19.98 -8.65 -47.14
N SER A 19 19.34 -7.50 -47.30
CA SER A 19 19.19 -6.49 -46.26
C SER A 19 18.25 -7.04 -45.19
N SER A 20 18.77 -7.55 -44.08
CA SER A 20 17.98 -7.87 -42.89
C SER A 20 18.35 -6.93 -41.74
N LEU A 21 17.45 -5.95 -41.60
CA LEU A 21 17.12 -5.13 -40.44
C LEU A 21 17.95 -5.35 -39.15
N LEU A 22 18.77 -4.35 -38.81
CA LEU A 22 19.01 -3.96 -37.43
C LEU A 22 17.71 -3.38 -36.86
N ALA A 23 16.83 -4.24 -36.35
CA ALA A 23 15.72 -3.81 -35.52
C ALA A 23 16.29 -3.43 -34.14
N GLY A 24 16.38 -2.12 -33.89
CA GLY A 24 16.79 -1.58 -32.61
C GLY A 24 15.91 -2.13 -31.49
N LEU A 25 16.56 -2.72 -30.49
CA LEU A 25 15.95 -3.05 -29.23
C LEU A 25 15.74 -1.74 -28.45
N PHE A 26 14.70 -0.98 -28.83
CA PHE A 26 14.13 0.01 -27.93
C PHE A 26 13.44 -0.76 -26.81
N CYS A 27 14.02 -0.70 -25.62
CA CYS A 27 13.33 -1.07 -24.40
C CYS A 27 12.18 -0.08 -24.21
N ALA A 28 11.05 -0.35 -24.84
CA ALA A 28 9.82 0.38 -24.61
C ALA A 28 9.39 0.05 -23.18
N LEU A 29 9.71 0.94 -22.24
CA LEU A 29 9.01 1.00 -20.97
C LEU A 29 7.51 0.99 -21.29
N PRO A 30 6.71 0.13 -20.64
CA PRO A 30 5.27 0.18 -20.84
C PRO A 30 4.81 1.61 -20.56
N PRO A 31 3.91 2.18 -21.38
CA PRO A 31 3.37 3.49 -21.10
C PRO A 31 2.83 3.48 -19.66
N ALA A 32 3.15 4.53 -18.89
CA ALA A 32 2.53 4.72 -17.58
C ALA A 32 1.02 4.49 -17.75
N PRO A 33 0.38 3.66 -16.90
CA PRO A 33 -1.03 3.36 -17.05
C PRO A 33 -1.79 4.67 -17.15
N THR A 34 -2.47 4.87 -18.28
CA THR A 34 -3.36 5.99 -18.53
C THR A 34 -4.20 6.17 -17.29
N ALA A 35 -4.15 7.37 -16.68
CA ALA A 35 -4.83 7.72 -15.45
C ALA A 35 -6.16 6.97 -15.37
N ALA A 36 -6.20 5.94 -14.50
CA ALA A 36 -7.36 5.08 -14.39
C ALA A 36 -8.57 6.00 -14.21
N GLN A 37 -9.58 5.82 -15.08
CA GLN A 37 -10.83 6.57 -15.01
C GLN A 37 -11.27 6.60 -13.53
N PRO A 38 -11.57 7.79 -12.97
CA PRO A 38 -11.83 7.91 -11.54
C PRO A 38 -12.93 6.92 -11.17
N TYR A 39 -12.56 5.94 -10.34
CA TYR A 39 -13.49 4.97 -9.80
C TYR A 39 -14.64 5.75 -9.17
N GLN A 40 -15.83 5.62 -9.75
CA GLN A 40 -17.02 6.29 -9.25
C GLN A 40 -17.33 5.66 -7.91
N TRP A 41 -17.11 6.44 -6.85
CA TRP A 41 -17.48 6.06 -5.50
C TRP A 41 -18.97 5.74 -5.48
N ASP A 42 -19.31 4.48 -5.19
CA ASP A 42 -20.64 4.17 -4.69
C ASP A 42 -20.78 4.84 -3.32
N ASP A 43 -21.81 5.67 -3.15
CA ASP A 43 -22.13 6.34 -1.89
C ASP A 43 -22.42 5.33 -0.76
N SER A 44 -22.70 4.06 -1.09
CA SER A 44 -22.79 2.96 -0.11
C SER A 44 -21.46 2.69 0.62
N MET A 45 -20.32 3.02 0.00
CA MET A 45 -18.97 2.88 0.57
C MET A 45 -18.52 4.15 1.32
N LYS A 46 -19.14 5.31 1.04
CA LYS A 46 -18.84 6.59 1.72
C LYS A 46 -19.36 6.65 3.15
N GLY A 47 -20.38 5.84 3.49
CA GLY A 47 -21.25 6.13 4.63
C GLY A 47 -21.20 5.21 5.85
N THR A 48 -20.39 4.14 5.85
CA THR A 48 -20.47 3.13 6.94
C THR A 48 -19.17 2.93 7.72
N VAL A 49 -18.03 3.38 7.21
CA VAL A 49 -16.72 2.98 7.76
C VAL A 49 -16.10 4.00 8.72
N VAL A 50 -16.57 5.26 8.74
CA VAL A 50 -16.02 6.26 9.69
C VAL A 50 -17.09 7.19 10.27
N SER A 51 -18.23 7.38 9.60
CA SER A 51 -19.32 8.28 10.04
C SER A 51 -20.22 7.74 11.16
N GLY A 52 -20.22 6.42 11.39
CA GLY A 52 -21.01 5.77 12.44
C GLY A 52 -20.24 5.44 13.72
N LEU A 53 -18.91 5.61 13.72
CA LEU A 53 -18.11 5.45 14.93
C LEU A 53 -18.14 6.78 15.69
N SER A 54 -19.15 6.93 16.54
CA SER A 54 -19.02 7.81 17.70
C SER A 54 -17.89 7.22 18.54
N TYR A 55 -16.65 7.62 18.27
CA TYR A 55 -15.56 7.34 19.17
C TYR A 55 -15.94 8.01 20.48
N PRO A 56 -16.20 7.25 21.57
CA PRO A 56 -16.36 7.87 22.86
C PRO A 56 -15.14 8.77 23.07
N ASN A 57 -15.35 9.94 23.68
CA ASN A 57 -14.24 10.76 24.18
C ASN A 57 -13.20 9.82 24.73
N LEU A 58 -11.97 9.93 24.24
CA LEU A 58 -10.90 9.00 24.57
C LEU A 58 -11.00 8.75 26.06
N VAL A 59 -11.19 7.48 26.42
CA VAL A 59 -11.22 7.12 27.84
C VAL A 59 -9.78 7.30 28.30
N THR A 60 -9.44 8.54 28.64
CA THR A 60 -8.44 8.83 29.64
C THR A 60 -8.96 8.11 30.85
N ASP A 61 -8.14 7.25 31.44
CA ASP A 61 -8.40 6.86 32.81
C ASP A 61 -8.36 8.16 33.64
N LYS A 62 -9.55 8.76 33.86
CA LYS A 62 -9.68 10.09 34.47
C LYS A 62 -9.07 10.10 35.86
N GLU A 63 -9.04 8.94 36.52
CA GLU A 63 -8.42 8.71 37.82
C GLU A 63 -6.88 8.72 37.71
N SER A 64 -6.30 8.08 36.69
CA SER A 64 -4.84 8.00 36.56
C SER A 64 -4.18 9.06 35.69
N GLN A 65 -4.94 9.87 34.94
CA GLN A 65 -4.42 10.87 33.98
C GLN A 65 -3.45 10.26 32.95
N ARG A 66 -3.59 8.98 32.64
CA ARG A 66 -2.71 8.27 31.69
C ARG A 66 -3.41 8.04 30.37
N LEU A 67 -2.75 8.46 29.30
CA LEU A 67 -3.07 8.01 27.95
C LEU A 67 -2.31 6.72 27.67
N ARG A 68 -3.03 5.68 27.25
CA ARG A 68 -2.45 4.44 26.72
C ARG A 68 -2.84 4.33 25.26
N PHE A 69 -1.83 4.08 24.43
CA PHE A 69 -2.00 3.86 23.01
C PHE A 69 -1.06 2.74 22.54
N VAL A 70 -1.37 2.17 21.39
CA VAL A 70 -0.49 1.26 20.66
C VAL A 70 -0.02 1.95 19.38
N ALA A 71 1.24 1.76 19.01
CA ALA A 71 1.79 2.24 17.75
C ALA A 71 2.25 1.03 16.92
N PHE A 72 1.88 0.99 15.64
CA PHE A 72 2.18 -0.10 14.72
C PHE A 72 2.20 0.42 13.28
N GLY A 73 2.80 -0.32 12.35
CA GLY A 73 2.90 0.06 10.94
C GLY A 73 3.24 -1.16 10.09
N ASP A 74 3.41 -0.96 8.78
CA ASP A 74 3.90 -1.98 7.84
C ASP A 74 3.06 -3.27 7.86
N SER A 75 1.77 -3.13 8.15
CA SER A 75 0.90 -4.26 8.44
C SER A 75 -0.17 -4.45 7.38
N GLY A 76 -0.11 -3.77 6.23
CA GLY A 76 -1.19 -3.74 5.23
C GLY A 76 -1.34 -4.92 4.27
N THR A 77 -0.95 -6.15 4.63
CA THR A 77 -0.86 -7.27 3.67
C THR A 77 -2.08 -8.20 3.64
N GLY A 78 -2.83 -8.26 4.74
CA GLY A 78 -3.89 -9.26 4.97
C GLY A 78 -3.36 -10.63 5.35
N SER A 79 -2.08 -10.74 5.72
CA SER A 79 -1.41 -12.01 6.00
C SER A 79 -1.77 -12.57 7.38
N VAL A 80 -1.45 -13.85 7.61
CA VAL A 80 -1.66 -14.51 8.91
C VAL A 80 -0.89 -13.80 10.02
N GLU A 81 0.29 -13.26 9.71
CA GLU A 81 1.13 -12.50 10.65
C GLU A 81 0.45 -11.20 11.07
N GLN A 82 -0.23 -10.51 10.15
CA GLN A 82 -1.05 -9.35 10.48
C GLN A 82 -2.19 -9.72 11.44
N TRP A 83 -2.88 -10.82 11.20
CA TRP A 83 -3.94 -11.30 12.09
C TRP A 83 -3.40 -11.69 13.47
N LYS A 84 -2.21 -12.29 13.53
CA LYS A 84 -1.52 -12.58 14.80
C LYS A 84 -1.15 -11.30 15.54
N LEU A 85 -0.65 -10.28 14.85
CA LEU A 85 -0.37 -8.96 15.42
C LEU A 85 -1.66 -8.37 16.03
N ALA A 86 -2.76 -8.36 15.28
CA ALA A 86 -4.03 -7.85 15.78
C ALA A 86 -4.53 -8.64 17.01
N GLY A 87 -4.39 -9.97 17.01
CA GLY A 87 -4.70 -10.81 18.16
C GLY A 87 -3.85 -10.49 19.40
N GLN A 88 -2.57 -10.15 19.22
CA GLN A 88 -1.72 -9.69 20.33
C GLN A 88 -2.16 -8.33 20.85
N MET A 89 -2.52 -7.40 19.96
CA MET A 89 -3.06 -6.09 20.35
C MET A 89 -4.37 -6.25 21.15
N GLU A 90 -5.28 -7.12 20.70
CA GLU A 90 -6.51 -7.46 21.42
C GLU A 90 -6.24 -8.09 22.79
N HIS A 91 -5.28 -9.01 22.86
CA HIS A 91 -4.88 -9.62 24.13
C HIS A 91 -4.34 -8.57 25.10
N LEU A 92 -3.43 -7.69 24.64
CA LEU A 92 -2.88 -6.61 25.44
C LEU A 92 -3.97 -5.64 25.91
N ASN A 93 -4.95 -5.31 25.06
CA ASN A 93 -6.04 -4.40 25.41
C ASN A 93 -6.91 -4.92 26.57
N LYS A 94 -6.96 -6.25 26.79
CA LYS A 94 -7.70 -6.84 27.92
C LYS A 94 -7.03 -6.59 29.27
N PHE A 95 -5.70 -6.56 29.31
CA PHE A 95 -4.93 -6.37 30.55
C PHE A 95 -4.49 -4.93 30.76
N TYR A 96 -4.23 -4.22 29.67
CA TYR A 96 -3.79 -2.84 29.63
C TYR A 96 -4.65 -2.06 28.64
N PRO A 97 -5.89 -1.69 29.03
CA PRO A 97 -6.81 -1.01 28.13
C PRO A 97 -6.18 0.24 27.52
N PHE A 98 -6.22 0.32 26.20
CA PHE A 98 -5.81 1.49 25.42
C PHE A 98 -6.99 1.95 24.55
N SER A 99 -7.09 3.26 24.37
CA SER A 99 -8.19 3.89 23.62
C SER A 99 -7.76 4.42 22.26
N LEU A 100 -6.47 4.31 21.93
CA LEU A 100 -5.89 4.85 20.71
C LEU A 100 -4.90 3.87 20.05
N MET A 101 -4.96 3.78 18.74
CA MET A 101 -3.99 3.12 17.88
C MET A 101 -3.40 4.14 16.90
N LEU A 102 -2.08 4.28 16.89
CA LEU A 102 -1.34 5.06 15.91
C LEU A 102 -0.83 4.11 14.83
N MET A 103 -1.29 4.29 13.59
CA MET A 103 -0.83 3.49 12.45
C MET A 103 0.15 4.30 11.62
N LEU A 104 1.41 3.86 11.60
CA LEU A 104 2.58 4.64 11.20
C LEU A 104 2.87 4.59 9.69
N GLY A 105 1.91 4.19 8.87
CA GLY A 105 2.03 4.09 7.43
C GLY A 105 2.20 2.66 6.91
N ASP A 106 2.31 2.57 5.59
CA ASP A 106 2.30 1.32 4.84
C ASP A 106 1.07 0.48 5.15
N ASN A 107 -0.05 1.19 5.09
CA ASN A 107 -1.33 0.70 5.55
C ASN A 107 -1.92 -0.34 4.59
N ILE A 108 -1.57 -0.27 3.30
CA ILE A 108 -1.98 -1.23 2.28
C ILE A 108 -0.85 -1.57 1.30
N TYR A 109 -0.53 -2.86 1.21
CA TYR A 109 0.43 -3.41 0.26
C TYR A 109 -0.23 -4.04 -0.98
N PRO A 110 0.53 -4.22 -2.09
CA PRO A 110 1.88 -3.66 -2.32
C PRO A 110 1.92 -2.13 -2.52
N ASN A 111 0.77 -1.50 -2.77
CA ASN A 111 0.66 -0.05 -2.90
C ASN A 111 -0.77 0.40 -2.58
N GLY A 112 -0.94 1.70 -2.36
CA GLY A 112 -2.21 2.32 -2.01
C GLY A 112 -3.36 1.89 -2.90
N GLY A 113 -3.17 1.79 -4.22
CA GLY A 113 -4.22 1.45 -5.20
C GLY A 113 -4.96 0.13 -4.95
N GLN A 114 -4.42 -0.75 -4.10
CA GLN A 114 -5.06 -1.99 -3.70
C GLN A 114 -6.24 -1.78 -2.73
N PHE A 115 -6.40 -0.59 -2.14
CA PHE A 115 -7.43 -0.31 -1.15
C PHE A 115 -8.85 -0.54 -1.68
N TYR A 116 -9.11 -0.21 -2.95
CA TYR A 116 -10.40 -0.42 -3.60
C TYR A 116 -10.87 -1.88 -3.54
N LYS A 117 -9.93 -2.82 -3.69
CA LYS A 117 -10.24 -4.26 -3.75
C LYS A 117 -10.05 -4.96 -2.41
N TYR A 118 -9.09 -4.51 -1.62
CA TYR A 118 -8.58 -5.25 -0.47
C TYR A 118 -8.64 -4.50 0.85
N GLY A 119 -9.10 -3.24 0.90
CA GLY A 119 -9.12 -2.43 2.11
C GLY A 119 -9.90 -3.09 3.28
N ALA A 120 -10.97 -3.84 2.98
CA ALA A 120 -11.64 -4.64 4.01
C ALA A 120 -10.69 -5.67 4.63
N LYS A 121 -10.11 -6.55 3.82
CA LYS A 121 -9.27 -7.68 4.25
C LYS A 121 -7.90 -7.28 4.81
N ARG A 122 -7.30 -6.21 4.29
CA ARG A 122 -5.93 -5.78 4.61
C ARG A 122 -5.87 -4.70 5.68
N PHE A 123 -7.00 -4.06 5.98
CA PHE A 123 -7.03 -2.95 6.93
C PHE A 123 -8.20 -3.06 7.92
N ARG A 124 -9.46 -3.18 7.48
CA ARG A 124 -10.60 -3.16 8.43
C ARG A 124 -10.75 -4.43 9.25
N GLU A 125 -10.73 -5.59 8.60
CA GLU A 125 -11.07 -6.87 9.22
C GLU A 125 -10.07 -7.31 10.28
N PRO A 126 -8.73 -7.19 10.08
CA PRO A 126 -7.76 -7.66 11.07
C PRO A 126 -7.92 -6.99 12.44
N TYR A 127 -8.26 -5.69 12.46
CA TYR A 127 -8.38 -4.90 13.70
C TYR A 127 -9.85 -4.68 14.14
N LEU A 128 -10.81 -5.41 13.55
CA LEU A 128 -12.24 -5.15 13.72
C LEU A 128 -12.71 -5.17 15.18
N ASN A 129 -12.17 -6.08 15.99
CA ASN A 129 -12.58 -6.18 17.39
C ASN A 129 -12.10 -4.98 18.23
N LEU A 130 -10.93 -4.42 17.90
CA LEU A 130 -10.43 -3.20 18.55
C LEU A 130 -11.31 -2.00 18.20
N TYR A 131 -11.72 -1.85 16.93
CA TYR A 131 -12.66 -0.81 16.52
C TYR A 131 -14.02 -0.94 17.22
N LYS A 132 -14.58 -2.14 17.26
CA LYS A 132 -15.84 -2.44 17.98
C LYS A 132 -15.73 -2.20 19.48
N GLY A 133 -14.54 -2.40 20.05
CA GLY A 133 -14.20 -2.10 21.44
C GLY A 133 -14.01 -0.61 21.73
N GLY A 134 -14.21 0.28 20.74
CA GLY A 134 -14.09 1.72 20.91
C GLY A 134 -12.67 2.26 20.82
N VAL A 135 -11.69 1.44 20.41
CA VAL A 135 -10.32 1.91 20.20
C VAL A 135 -10.26 2.74 18.92
N ARG A 136 -9.87 4.00 19.05
CA ARG A 136 -9.72 4.93 17.93
C ARG A 136 -8.45 4.63 17.14
N LEU A 137 -8.50 4.79 15.81
CA LEU A 137 -7.32 4.75 14.96
C LEU A 137 -6.96 6.14 14.46
N MET A 138 -5.66 6.43 14.47
CA MET A 138 -5.05 7.58 13.81
C MET A 138 -3.99 7.06 12.83
N PRO A 139 -4.32 6.95 11.53
CA PRO A 139 -3.37 6.52 10.51
C PRO A 139 -2.61 7.71 9.90
N VAL A 140 -1.35 7.49 9.55
CA VAL A 140 -0.62 8.31 8.57
C VAL A 140 -0.37 7.48 7.30
N LEU A 141 -0.04 8.13 6.18
CA LEU A 141 0.29 7.44 4.94
C LEU A 141 1.81 7.19 4.85
N GLY A 142 2.20 5.96 4.51
CA GLY A 142 3.58 5.59 4.20
C GLY A 142 3.93 5.77 2.71
N ASP A 143 5.15 5.41 2.33
CA ASP A 143 5.61 5.53 0.95
C ASP A 143 4.84 4.59 0.01
N ARG A 144 4.43 3.40 0.50
CA ARG A 144 3.63 2.45 -0.29
C ARG A 144 2.22 2.95 -0.52
N ASP A 145 1.66 3.67 0.44
CA ASP A 145 0.29 4.19 0.35
C ASP A 145 0.15 5.29 -0.70
N VAL A 146 1.15 6.18 -0.78
CA VAL A 146 1.15 7.30 -1.72
C VAL A 146 1.77 6.97 -3.07
N ALA A 147 2.42 5.80 -3.18
CA ALA A 147 2.95 5.29 -4.44
C ALA A 147 1.88 5.34 -5.54
N LEU A 148 2.30 5.62 -6.78
CA LEU A 148 1.42 5.71 -7.95
C LEU A 148 0.32 6.81 -7.84
N GLY A 149 0.46 7.78 -6.94
CA GLY A 149 -0.44 8.93 -6.85
C GLY A 149 -1.74 8.68 -6.07
N TYR A 150 -1.80 7.64 -5.24
CA TYR A 150 -3.00 7.30 -4.46
C TYR A 150 -3.17 8.07 -3.15
N SER A 151 -2.37 9.11 -2.91
CA SER A 151 -2.43 9.91 -1.67
C SER A 151 -3.85 10.41 -1.37
N LYS A 152 -4.48 11.18 -2.28
CA LYS A 152 -5.83 11.72 -2.03
C LYS A 152 -6.88 10.62 -1.80
N PRO A 153 -7.01 9.60 -2.67
CA PRO A 153 -7.93 8.49 -2.42
C PRO A 153 -7.73 7.78 -1.07
N MET A 154 -6.48 7.62 -0.63
CA MET A 154 -6.17 7.01 0.66
C MET A 154 -6.56 7.93 1.82
N LEU A 155 -6.29 9.25 1.73
CA LEU A 155 -6.77 10.21 2.73
C LEU A 155 -8.30 10.14 2.86
N ASP A 156 -9.01 10.14 1.72
CA ASP A 156 -10.47 10.04 1.69
C ASP A 156 -10.95 8.70 2.31
N TYR A 157 -10.26 7.58 2.03
CA TYR A 157 -10.59 6.25 2.56
C TYR A 157 -10.45 6.17 4.08
N TYR A 158 -9.39 6.77 4.64
CA TYR A 158 -9.14 6.79 6.08
C TYR A 158 -9.89 7.92 6.81
N GLY A 159 -10.56 8.82 6.09
CA GLY A 159 -11.15 10.02 6.68
C GLY A 159 -10.11 10.98 7.26
N MET A 160 -8.89 10.97 6.73
CA MET A 160 -7.81 11.84 7.17
C MET A 160 -8.02 13.25 6.60
N PRO A 161 -7.88 14.33 7.42
CA PRO A 161 -8.10 15.70 6.94
C PRO A 161 -6.97 16.19 6.03
N ALA A 162 -5.76 15.67 6.21
CA ALA A 162 -4.57 16.00 5.45
C ALA A 162 -3.51 14.89 5.62
N ALA A 163 -2.45 14.92 4.82
CA ALA A 163 -1.31 14.00 4.94
C ALA A 163 -0.58 14.11 6.29
N TYR A 164 -0.64 15.29 6.92
CA TYR A 164 -0.14 15.58 8.25
C TYR A 164 -1.24 16.29 9.02
N TYR A 165 -1.48 15.87 10.26
CA TYR A 165 -2.52 16.42 11.10
C TYR A 165 -2.18 16.20 12.57
N ASP A 166 -2.77 17.01 13.43
CA ASP A 166 -2.69 16.88 14.87
C ASP A 166 -4.04 16.45 15.45
N TYR A 167 -4.01 15.98 16.69
CA TYR A 167 -5.21 15.67 17.45
C TYR A 167 -4.95 15.97 18.92
N THR A 168 -5.93 16.60 19.58
CA THR A 168 -5.90 16.83 21.02
C THR A 168 -6.82 15.82 21.68
N VAL A 169 -6.26 15.06 22.63
CA VAL A 169 -6.94 14.01 23.40
C VAL A 169 -7.56 14.54 24.68
#